data_AF-A0A1I0ES78-F1
#
_entry.id   AF-A0A1I0ES78-F1
#
_cell.length_a   1.000
_cell.length_b   1.000
_cell.length_c   1.000
_cell.angle_alpha   90.00
_cell.angle_beta   90.00
_cell.angle_gamma   90.00
#
_symmetry.space_group_name_H-M   'P 1'
#
loop_
_entity.id
_entity.type
_entity.pdbx_description
1 polymer ?
#
loop_
_entity_poly.entity_id
_entity_poly.type
_entity_poly.pdbx_seq_one_letter_code
_entity_poly.pdbx_strand_id
1 'polypeptide(L)'
;MLLRRTQSGRDSHGNPVWTVAELPVEGCAVWPTGSTEETHGQDQTSERLTVLAPYGTEVRSTDQVRARGLVYEVQGLPSSWRSPLTGTRAGVEVRLERVRG
;
A
#
# COMPACT_ATOMS: atom_id res chain seq x y z
N MET A 1 7.70 -0.15 4.81
CA MET A 1 7.38 -1.47 5.40
C MET A 1 6.05 -1.93 4.83
N LEU A 2 5.99 -3.13 4.26
CA LEU A 2 4.75 -3.72 3.75
C LEU A 2 4.10 -4.55 4.85
N LEU A 3 2.78 -4.43 5.02
CA LEU A 3 1.99 -5.14 6.01
C LEU A 3 1.02 -6.06 5.28
N ARG A 4 1.26 -7.37 5.36
CA ARG A 4 0.47 -8.37 4.66
C ARG A 4 -0.38 -9.16 5.62
N ARG A 5 -1.69 -9.11 5.43
CA ARG A 5 -2.64 -9.93 6.18
C ARG A 5 -2.73 -11.33 5.57
N THR A 6 -2.51 -12.35 6.38
CA THR A 6 -2.64 -13.76 6.00
C THR A 6 -3.56 -14.49 6.97
N GLN A 7 -4.37 -15.41 6.47
CA GLN A 7 -5.23 -16.21 7.33
C GLN A 7 -4.36 -17.23 8.08
N SER A 8 -4.36 -17.17 9.40
CA SER A 8 -3.58 -18.06 10.27
C SER A 8 -4.38 -19.25 10.78
N GLY A 9 -5.72 -19.21 10.70
CA GLY A 9 -6.57 -20.31 11.13
C GLY A 9 -8.06 -19.98 11.11
N ARG A 10 -8.81 -20.70 11.95
CA ARG A 10 -10.22 -20.44 12.26
C ARG A 10 -10.45 -20.49 13.77
N ASP A 11 -11.37 -19.68 14.28
CA ASP A 11 -11.77 -19.70 15.69
C ASP A 11 -12.74 -20.87 15.99
N SER A 12 -13.18 -20.97 17.25
CA SER A 12 -14.15 -22.00 17.69
C SER A 12 -15.52 -21.90 17.02
N HIS A 13 -15.83 -20.79 16.35
CA HIS A 13 -17.06 -20.54 15.61
C HIS A 13 -16.86 -20.68 14.08
N GLY A 14 -15.67 -21.07 13.64
CA GLY A 14 -15.34 -21.25 12.22
C GLY A 14 -14.97 -19.95 11.49
N ASN A 15 -14.89 -18.80 12.17
CA ASN A 15 -14.50 -17.54 11.56
C ASN A 15 -12.99 -17.52 11.27
N PRO A 16 -12.55 -16.96 10.14
CA PRO A 16 -11.14 -16.89 9.81
C PRO A 16 -10.39 -15.97 10.79
N VAL A 17 -9.31 -16.50 11.37
CA VAL A 17 -8.36 -15.72 12.17
C VAL A 17 -7.24 -15.26 11.26
N TRP A 18 -6.82 -14.00 11.44
CA TRP A 18 -5.84 -13.36 10.57
C TRP A 18 -4.62 -12.93 11.38
N THR A 19 -3.45 -13.03 10.76
CA THR A 19 -2.19 -12.49 11.26
C THR A 19 -1.64 -11.48 10.26
N VAL A 20 -0.84 -10.53 10.75
CA VAL A 20 -0.18 -9.53 9.92
C VAL A 20 1.31 -9.83 9.93
N ALA A 21 1.89 -10.01 8.75
CA ALA A 21 3.32 -10.10 8.56
C ALA A 21 3.88 -8.72 8.18
N GLU A 22 4.95 -8.30 8.85
CA GLU A 22 5.72 -7.11 8.48
C GLU A 22 6.87 -7.52 7.56
N LEU A 23 6.86 -7.00 6.34
CA LEU A 23 7.82 -7.31 5.28
C LEU A 23 8.63 -6.03 4.98
N PRO A 24 9.89 -5.94 5.44
CA PRO A 24 10.73 -4.79 5.12
C PRO A 24 11.01 -4.77 3.61
N VAL A 25 10.80 -3.61 3.01
CA VAL A 25 11.15 -3.35 1.60
C VAL A 25 12.02 -2.11 1.60
N GLU A 26 13.28 -2.30 1.25
CA GLU A 26 14.29 -1.25 1.17
C GLU A 26 14.38 -0.68 -0.26
N GLY A 27 15.06 0.46 -0.41
CA GLY A 27 15.25 1.10 -1.71
C GLY A 27 13.97 1.72 -2.31
N CYS A 28 12.98 2.03 -1.48
CA CYS A 28 11.74 2.68 -1.92
C CYS A 28 11.89 4.21 -2.00
N ALA A 29 11.40 4.80 -3.09
CA ALA A 29 11.16 6.23 -3.17
C ALA A 29 9.70 6.53 -2.81
N VAL A 30 9.45 7.59 -2.03
CA VAL A 30 8.11 7.95 -1.53
C VAL A 30 7.86 9.44 -1.69
N TRP A 31 6.82 9.81 -2.41
CA TRP A 31 6.41 11.20 -2.60
C TRP A 31 4.90 11.39 -2.41
N PRO A 32 4.46 12.57 -1.95
CA PRO A 32 3.04 12.89 -1.87
C PRO A 32 2.44 13.06 -3.26
N THR A 33 1.20 12.61 -3.43
CA THR A 33 0.46 12.67 -4.70
C THR A 33 -0.77 13.57 -4.60
N GLY A 34 -1.24 13.83 -3.37
CA GLY A 34 -2.26 14.83 -3.10
C GLY A 34 -2.97 14.61 -1.77
N SER A 35 -3.87 15.52 -1.43
CA SER A 35 -4.81 15.39 -0.32
C SER A 35 -6.16 15.96 -0.72
N THR A 36 -7.23 15.45 -0.14
CA THR A 36 -8.59 15.98 -0.31
C THR A 36 -9.24 16.10 1.05
N GLU A 37 -9.84 17.24 1.32
CA GLU A 37 -10.63 17.52 2.52
C GLU A 37 -12.10 17.63 2.10
N GLU A 38 -12.97 16.81 2.69
CA GLU A 38 -14.41 16.84 2.49
C GLU A 38 -15.07 17.26 3.80
N THR A 39 -15.86 18.34 3.77
CA THR A 39 -16.49 18.94 4.97
C THR A 39 -18.02 18.85 4.96
N HIS A 40 -18.62 18.16 3.97
CA HIS A 40 -20.06 18.01 3.85
C HIS A 40 -20.58 16.81 4.67
N GLY A 41 -20.84 17.05 5.96
CA GLY A 41 -21.56 16.13 6.86
C GLY A 41 -20.67 15.30 7.80
N GLN A 42 -19.40 15.12 7.46
CA GLN A 42 -18.31 14.64 8.33
C GLN A 42 -17.00 15.28 7.83
N ASP A 43 -16.16 15.79 8.73
CA ASP A 43 -14.82 16.28 8.36
C ASP A 43 -13.94 15.08 8.05
N GLN A 44 -13.70 14.81 6.76
CA GLN A 44 -12.79 13.76 6.32
C GLN A 44 -11.58 14.33 5.59
N THR A 45 -10.38 13.91 6.00
CA THR A 45 -9.12 14.25 5.32
C THR A 45 -8.51 12.98 4.75
N SER A 46 -8.31 12.97 3.43
CA SER A 46 -7.56 11.93 2.73
C SER A 46 -6.15 12.41 2.40
N GLU A 47 -5.15 11.59 2.72
CA GLU A 47 -3.75 11.78 2.33
C GLU A 47 -3.35 10.68 1.35
N ARG A 48 -2.76 11.07 0.21
CA ARG A 48 -2.32 10.14 -0.84
C ARG A 48 -0.82 10.23 -1.07
N LEU A 49 -0.18 9.06 -1.11
CA LEU A 49 1.25 8.91 -1.43
C LEU A 49 1.41 8.01 -2.65
N THR A 50 2.48 8.21 -3.40
CA THR A 50 2.99 7.23 -4.35
C THR A 50 4.34 6.71 -3.87
N VAL A 51 4.50 5.38 -3.98
CA VAL A 51 5.73 4.67 -3.67
C VAL A 51 6.25 4.01 -4.95
N LEU A 52 7.53 4.20 -5.24
CA LEU A 52 8.25 3.36 -6.20
C LEU A 52 9.12 2.39 -5.42
N ALA A 53 8.73 1.12 -5.45
CA ALA A 53 9.49 0.02 -4.85
C ALA A 53 10.44 -0.60 -5.90
N PRO A 54 11.49 -1.33 -5.47
CA PRO A 54 12.35 -2.08 -6.37
C PRO A 54 11.54 -2.97 -7.32
N TYR A 55 12.03 -3.13 -8.55
CA TYR A 55 11.35 -3.95 -9.54
C TYR A 55 11.24 -5.41 -9.06
N GLY A 56 10.06 -6.00 -9.24
CA GLY A 56 9.76 -7.37 -8.77
C GLY A 56 9.29 -7.44 -7.31
N THR A 57 9.18 -6.32 -6.59
CA THR A 57 8.54 -6.30 -5.27
C THR A 57 7.09 -6.77 -5.41
N GLU A 58 6.74 -7.84 -4.68
CA GLU A 58 5.37 -8.36 -4.66
C GLU A 58 4.51 -7.53 -3.70
N VAL A 59 3.66 -6.67 -4.27
CA VAL A 59 2.65 -5.90 -3.53
C VAL A 59 1.26 -6.34 -3.98
N ARG A 60 0.34 -6.52 -3.03
CA ARG A 60 -1.05 -6.87 -3.28
C ARG A 60 -1.94 -5.68 -3.00
N SER A 61 -3.08 -5.60 -3.67
CA SER A 61 -4.09 -4.56 -3.39
C SER A 61 -4.68 -4.64 -1.98
N THR A 62 -4.60 -5.80 -1.34
CA THR A 62 -5.05 -6.02 0.04
C THR A 62 -3.95 -5.79 1.08
N ASP A 63 -2.73 -5.48 0.65
CA ASP A 63 -1.67 -5.11 1.57
C ASP A 63 -1.88 -3.69 2.09
N GLN A 64 -1.32 -3.42 3.26
CA GLN A 64 -1.14 -2.07 3.77
C GLN A 64 0.34 -1.70 3.75
N VAL A 65 0.65 -0.41 3.72
CA VAL A 65 2.03 0.08 3.72
C VAL A 65 2.21 1.04 4.87
N ARG A 66 3.20 0.76 5.73
CA ARG A 66 3.70 1.73 6.70
C ARG A 66 4.80 2.56 6.04
N ALA A 67 4.50 3.83 5.80
CA ALA A 67 5.38 4.83 5.21
C ALA A 67 5.35 6.09 6.09
N ARG A 68 6.53 6.70 6.34
CA ARG A 68 6.65 7.91 7.18
C ARG A 68 5.97 7.77 8.56
N GLY A 69 5.99 6.56 9.14
CA GLY A 69 5.38 6.25 10.44
C GLY A 69 3.85 6.06 10.43
N LEU A 70 3.18 6.25 9.28
CA LEU A 70 1.74 6.11 9.13
C LEU A 70 1.39 4.89 8.28
N VAL A 71 0.23 4.29 8.53
CA VAL A 71 -0.29 3.14 7.77
C VAL A 71 -1.26 3.65 6.72
N TYR A 72 -1.01 3.27 5.47
CA TYR A 72 -1.84 3.56 4.30
C TYR A 72 -2.32 2.25 3.69
N GLU A 73 -3.45 2.31 2.98
CA GLU A 73 -3.97 1.20 2.19
C GLU A 73 -3.46 1.31 0.76
N VAL A 74 -3.20 0.15 0.13
CA VAL A 74 -2.87 0.12 -1.30
C VAL A 74 -4.12 0.43 -2.11
N GLN A 75 -4.05 1.49 -2.91
CA GLN A 75 -5.12 1.91 -3.80
C GLN A 75 -4.90 1.37 -5.21
N GLY A 76 -5.86 0.57 -5.68
CA GLY A 76 -5.81 -0.04 -7.01
C GLY A 76 -4.76 -1.14 -7.14
N LEU A 77 -4.30 -1.36 -8.37
CA LEU A 77 -3.31 -2.40 -8.69
C LEU A 77 -1.89 -1.81 -8.78
N PRO A 78 -0.90 -2.41 -8.10
CA PRO A 78 0.50 -2.07 -8.28
C PRO A 78 0.94 -2.19 -9.74
N SER A 79 1.67 -1.20 -10.23
CA SER A 79 2.05 -1.09 -11.64
C SER A 79 3.55 -1.31 -11.81
N SER A 80 3.94 -2.38 -12.50
CA SER A 80 5.35 -2.67 -12.78
C SER A 80 5.85 -1.85 -13.97
N TRP A 81 6.79 -0.94 -13.72
CA TRP A 81 7.36 -0.08 -14.75
C TRP A 81 8.54 -0.78 -15.43
N ARG A 82 8.28 -1.30 -16.63
CA ARG A 82 9.30 -1.85 -17.54
C ARG A 82 9.23 -1.14 -18.89
N SER A 83 10.34 -0.56 -19.32
CA SER A 83 10.45 0.02 -20.67
C SER A 83 10.43 -1.10 -21.72
N PRO A 84 9.49 -1.07 -22.69
CA PRO A 84 9.50 -2.03 -23.79
C PRO A 84 10.62 -1.76 -24.80
N LEU A 85 11.13 -0.52 -24.86
CA LEU A 85 12.14 -0.08 -25.84
C LEU A 85 13.57 -0.39 -25.39
N THR A 86 13.86 -0.16 -24.10
CA THR A 86 15.22 -0.28 -23.53
C THR A 86 15.37 -1.46 -22.57
N GLY A 87 14.27 -2.13 -22.22
CA GLY A 87 14.26 -3.21 -21.23
C GLY A 87 14.47 -2.77 -19.78
N THR A 88 14.64 -1.46 -19.53
CA THR A 88 14.88 -0.88 -18.21
C THR A 88 13.74 -1.22 -17.24
N ARG A 89 14.12 -1.69 -16.05
CA ARG A 89 13.22 -2.11 -14.96
C ARG A 89 13.25 -1.04 -13.87
N ALA A 90 12.36 -0.07 -13.97
CA ALA A 90 12.38 1.11 -13.12
C ALA A 90 11.85 0.84 -11.71
N GLY A 91 10.86 -0.05 -11.57
CA GLY A 91 10.31 -0.40 -10.26
C GLY A 91 8.87 -0.89 -10.32
N VAL A 92 8.25 -0.95 -9.14
CA VAL A 92 6.82 -1.18 -8.95
C VAL A 92 6.23 0.07 -8.31
N GLU A 93 5.33 0.75 -9.02
CA GLU A 93 4.60 1.90 -8.51
C GLU A 93 3.36 1.43 -7.74
N VAL A 94 3.20 1.97 -6.53
CA VAL A 94 2.11 1.67 -5.61
C VAL A 94 1.49 2.98 -5.17
N ARG A 95 0.18 3.13 -5.39
CA ARG A 95 -0.58 4.28 -4.89
C ARG A 95 -1.12 3.92 -3.52
N LEU A 96 -1.04 4.86 -2.60
CA LEU A 96 -1.41 4.70 -1.22
C LEU A 96 -2.43 5.78 -0.85
N GLU A 97 -3.41 5.42 -0.04
CA GLU A 97 -4.36 6.37 0.53
C GLU A 97 -4.60 6.08 2.00
N ARG A 98 -4.83 7.15 2.75
CA ARG A 98 -5.19 7.10 4.14
C ARG A 98 -6.28 8.12 4.38
N VAL A 99 -7.45 7.65 4.79
CA VAL A 99 -8.59 8.48 5.15
C VAL A 99 -8.62 8.63 6.66
N ARG A 100 -8.75 9.87 7.14
CA ARG A 100 -9.09 10.21 8.52
C ARG A 100 -10.48 10.87 8.52
N GLY A 101 -11.26 10.60 9.55
CA GLY A 101 -12.51 11.30 9.87
C GLY A 101 -12.58 11.61 11.36
#